data_AF-A0A1Y3XK20-F1
#
_entry.id   AF-A0A1Y3XK20-F1
#
_cell.length_a   1.000
_cell.length_b   1.000
_cell.length_c   1.000
_cell.angle_alpha   90.00
_cell.angle_beta   90.00
_cell.angle_gamma   90.00
#
_symmetry.space_group_name_H-M   'P 1'
#
loop_
_entity.id
_entity.type
_entity.pdbx_description
1 polymer ?
#
loop_
_entity_poly.entity_id
_entity_poly.type
_entity_poly.pdbx_seq_one_letter_code
_entity_poly.pdbx_strand_id
1 'polypeptide(L)'
;MTIYKKQHRDLAATSAATATESAARTSAGLDDLFSASARTATVQRVTGETDITLSLSLDGHGACDITTGVPFFDHMLNAFARHGLFDLKVEALGDTEVDAHHTVEDTGIVLGQAFAQALGDKQRIKRFADVAIPMDETLVMAAVDISGRGQAYCDLPLPTPRVGDFDTELAVEFFYAFARDAGVTLHVRELAGENAHHIIEAAFKAVGRAMRFACEQDARVRGVPSTKGSL
;
A
#
# COMPACT_ATOMS: atom_id res chain seq x y z
N MET A 1 19.50 40.23 74.94
CA MET A 1 18.70 41.44 74.67
C MET A 1 18.75 41.70 73.17
N THR A 2 17.58 41.73 72.52
CA THR A 2 17.32 42.31 71.20
C THR A 2 17.51 41.45 69.92
N ILE A 3 16.51 40.59 69.68
CA ILE A 3 15.55 40.56 68.55
C ILE A 3 16.02 40.26 67.10
N TYR A 4 15.38 39.21 66.56
CA TYR A 4 15.19 38.76 65.19
C TYR A 4 14.83 39.85 64.14
N LYS A 5 15.38 39.74 62.93
CA LYS A 5 14.63 40.03 61.68
C LYS A 5 15.00 39.02 60.58
N LYS A 6 14.01 38.19 60.25
CA LYS A 6 14.02 37.17 59.21
C LYS A 6 13.60 37.86 57.90
N GLN A 7 14.51 37.98 56.93
CA GLN A 7 14.13 38.36 55.56
C GLN A 7 13.69 37.10 54.82
N HIS A 8 12.41 37.06 54.46
CA HIS A 8 11.85 36.04 53.58
C HIS A 8 12.43 36.21 52.17
N ARG A 9 13.05 35.15 51.65
CA ARG A 9 13.32 34.96 50.22
C ARG A 9 12.00 34.55 49.56
N ASP A 10 11.52 35.35 48.61
CA ASP A 10 10.56 34.88 47.62
C ASP A 10 11.29 33.93 46.65
N LEU A 11 11.09 32.63 46.85
CA LEU A 11 11.57 31.54 46.00
C LEU A 11 10.49 31.00 45.06
N ALA A 12 9.37 31.71 44.89
CA ALA A 12 8.22 31.24 44.12
C ALA A 12 8.16 31.71 42.65
N ALA A 13 9.14 32.48 42.16
CA ALA A 13 9.08 33.06 40.81
C ALA A 13 10.17 32.56 39.84
N THR A 14 10.96 31.54 40.22
CA THR A 14 12.06 31.02 39.37
C THR A 14 12.01 29.51 39.14
N SER A 15 10.88 28.85 39.38
CA SER A 15 10.70 27.40 39.08
C SER A 15 9.60 27.09 38.06
N ALA A 16 8.79 28.06 37.64
CA ALA A 16 7.73 27.83 36.65
C ALA A 16 8.19 28.02 35.19
N ALA A 17 9.19 28.88 34.95
CA ALA A 17 9.70 29.17 33.60
C ALA A 17 10.70 28.12 33.09
N THR A 18 11.48 27.49 33.98
CA THR A 18 12.47 26.47 33.60
C THR A 18 11.88 25.07 33.41
N ALA A 19 10.75 24.76 34.06
CA ALA A 19 10.05 23.49 33.89
C ALA A 19 9.23 23.42 32.58
N THR A 20 8.68 24.55 32.13
CA THR A 20 7.90 24.65 30.90
C THR A 20 8.78 24.67 29.65
N GLU A 21 9.95 25.33 29.69
CA GLU A 21 10.93 25.25 28.59
C GLU A 21 11.65 23.89 28.50
N SER A 22 11.87 23.21 29.64
CA SER A 22 12.45 21.86 29.65
C SER A 22 11.49 20.80 29.11
N ALA A 23 10.19 20.89 29.44
CA ALA A 23 9.18 19.96 28.94
C ALA A 23 8.88 20.14 27.44
N ALA A 24 8.85 21.39 26.97
CA ALA A 24 8.63 21.73 25.56
C ALA A 24 9.82 21.33 24.65
N ARG A 25 11.05 21.38 25.16
CA ARG A 25 12.24 20.90 24.42
C ARG A 25 12.36 19.37 24.39
N THR A 26 11.80 18.66 25.37
CA THR A 26 11.75 17.19 25.34
C THR A 26 10.62 16.64 24.46
N SER A 27 9.48 17.33 24.30
CA SER A 27 8.41 16.85 23.42
C SER A 27 8.69 17.15 21.94
N ALA A 28 9.23 18.33 21.62
CA ALA A 28 9.52 18.70 20.23
C ALA A 28 10.70 17.92 19.61
N GLY A 29 11.57 17.33 20.44
CA GLY A 29 12.71 16.52 19.98
C GLY A 29 12.39 15.03 19.80
N LEU A 30 11.27 14.51 20.33
CA LEU A 30 10.90 13.10 20.24
C LEU A 30 10.06 12.79 18.98
N ASP A 31 9.25 13.75 18.54
CA ASP A 31 8.46 13.63 17.30
C ASP A 31 9.37 13.73 16.05
N ASP A 32 10.46 14.52 16.13
CA ASP A 32 11.43 14.71 15.05
C ASP A 32 12.48 13.58 14.97
N LEU A 33 12.56 12.71 15.99
CA LEU A 33 13.43 11.52 16.00
C LEU A 33 12.80 10.27 15.37
N PHE A 34 11.49 10.32 15.04
CA PHE A 34 10.77 9.23 14.37
C PHE A 34 9.81 9.70 13.27
N SER A 35 10.09 10.83 12.62
CA SER A 35 9.49 11.09 11.31
C SER A 35 10.11 10.13 10.29
N ALA A 36 9.65 8.87 10.31
CA ALA A 36 9.83 7.99 9.18
C ALA A 36 9.27 8.74 7.97
N SER A 37 10.14 9.08 7.03
CA SER A 37 9.74 9.74 5.78
C SER A 37 8.50 9.04 5.24
N ALA A 38 7.47 9.81 4.91
CA ALA A 38 6.19 9.26 4.47
C ALA A 38 6.42 8.25 3.34
N ARG A 39 5.88 7.04 3.48
CA ARG A 39 6.04 5.96 2.49
C ARG A 39 5.08 6.17 1.33
N THR A 40 5.43 7.15 0.50
CA THR A 40 4.65 7.59 -0.65
C THR A 40 5.47 7.58 -1.92
N ALA A 41 4.79 7.48 -3.06
CA ALA A 41 5.41 7.61 -4.38
C ALA A 41 4.42 8.19 -5.38
N THR A 42 4.93 8.96 -6.34
CA THR A 42 4.19 9.37 -7.54
C THR A 42 4.99 8.94 -8.76
N VAL A 43 4.35 8.20 -9.66
CA VAL A 43 4.97 7.66 -10.87
C VAL A 43 4.15 8.12 -12.07
N GLN A 44 4.84 8.60 -13.10
CA GLN A 44 4.27 8.91 -14.39
C GLN A 44 4.95 8.09 -15.47
N ARG A 45 4.16 7.51 -16.38
CA ARG A 45 4.63 6.74 -17.53
C ARG A 45 3.82 7.13 -18.76
N VAL A 46 4.52 7.44 -19.85
CA VAL A 46 3.91 7.81 -21.14
C VAL A 46 4.47 6.93 -22.23
N THR A 47 3.60 6.34 -23.04
CA THR A 47 3.91 5.56 -24.25
C THR A 47 3.07 6.07 -25.42
N GLY A 48 3.12 5.36 -26.55
CA GLY A 48 2.20 5.62 -27.67
C GLY A 48 0.77 5.11 -27.43
N GLU A 49 0.57 4.26 -26.42
CA GLU A 49 -0.68 3.56 -26.11
C GLU A 49 -1.35 4.16 -24.86
N THR A 50 -0.56 4.59 -23.86
CA THR A 50 -1.05 5.08 -22.57
C THR A 50 -0.28 6.30 -22.04
N ASP A 51 -0.97 7.13 -21.25
CA ASP A 51 -0.41 8.18 -20.37
C ASP A 51 -1.01 8.00 -18.98
N ILE A 52 -0.18 7.60 -18.02
CA ILE A 52 -0.62 7.21 -16.69
C ILE A 52 0.17 7.97 -15.63
N THR A 53 -0.53 8.64 -14.73
CA THR A 53 0.00 9.23 -13.50
C THR A 53 -0.67 8.57 -12.30
N LEU A 54 0.14 8.03 -11.39
CA LEU A 54 -0.33 7.35 -10.19
C LEU A 54 0.37 7.88 -8.95
N SER A 55 -0.38 8.15 -7.88
CA SER A 55 0.16 8.48 -6.56
C SER A 55 -0.32 7.50 -5.52
N LEU A 56 0.59 7.04 -4.67
CA LEU A 56 0.37 6.01 -3.66
C LEU A 56 0.90 6.46 -2.29
N SER A 57 0.14 6.18 -1.24
CA SER A 57 0.61 6.15 0.15
C SER A 57 0.40 4.76 0.74
N LEU A 58 1.47 4.14 1.24
CA LEU A 58 1.39 2.84 1.92
C LEU A 58 0.75 2.95 3.30
N ASP A 59 0.90 4.09 3.96
CA ASP A 59 0.40 4.40 5.30
C ASP A 59 -0.86 5.28 5.25
N GLY A 60 -1.76 4.94 4.33
CA GLY A 60 -2.99 5.68 4.09
C GLY A 60 -4.17 5.24 4.97
N HIS A 61 -5.36 5.68 4.56
CA HIS A 61 -6.64 5.30 5.16
C HIS A 61 -7.60 4.68 4.14
N GLY A 62 -7.13 4.39 2.92
CA GLY A 62 -7.95 3.85 1.84
C GLY A 62 -8.69 4.93 1.05
N ALA A 63 -8.16 6.15 0.97
CA ALA A 63 -8.71 7.19 0.10
C ALA A 63 -8.44 6.84 -1.38
N CYS A 64 -9.42 7.03 -2.25
CA CYS A 64 -9.30 6.66 -3.65
C CYS A 64 -9.83 7.76 -4.57
N ASP A 65 -9.07 8.07 -5.61
CA ASP A 65 -9.45 8.93 -6.74
C ASP A 65 -8.90 8.28 -8.02
N ILE A 66 -9.73 7.47 -8.69
CA ILE A 66 -9.29 6.53 -9.71
C ILE A 66 -10.10 6.79 -10.98
N THR A 67 -9.41 7.07 -12.07
CA THR A 67 -10.00 7.20 -13.41
C THR A 67 -9.06 6.53 -14.41
N THR A 68 -9.44 5.34 -14.89
CA THR A 68 -8.68 4.62 -15.92
C THR A 68 -9.34 4.60 -17.29
N GLY A 69 -10.61 5.02 -17.37
CA GLY A 69 -11.44 4.81 -18.57
C GLY A 69 -12.04 3.41 -18.66
N VAL A 70 -11.75 2.50 -17.71
CA VAL A 70 -12.28 1.14 -17.64
C VAL A 70 -13.07 0.96 -16.34
N PRO A 71 -14.42 1.14 -16.33
CA PRO A 71 -15.19 1.29 -15.09
C PRO A 71 -15.12 0.12 -14.11
N PHE A 72 -15.10 -1.12 -14.60
CA PHE A 72 -14.95 -2.29 -13.72
C PHE A 72 -13.56 -2.37 -13.09
N PHE A 73 -12.52 -1.95 -13.82
CA PHE A 73 -11.16 -1.90 -13.30
C PHE A 73 -10.98 -0.78 -12.28
N ASP A 74 -11.61 0.39 -12.47
CA ASP A 74 -11.68 1.45 -11.46
C ASP A 74 -12.25 0.93 -10.14
N HIS A 75 -13.32 0.13 -10.22
CA HIS A 75 -13.92 -0.55 -9.07
C HIS A 75 -12.95 -1.55 -8.42
N MET A 76 -12.20 -2.33 -9.21
CA MET A 76 -11.20 -3.27 -8.69
C MET A 76 -10.03 -2.58 -7.98
N LEU A 77 -9.49 -1.49 -8.54
CA LEU A 77 -8.44 -0.71 -7.89
C LEU A 77 -8.92 -0.04 -6.60
N ASN A 78 -10.18 0.41 -6.57
CA ASN A 78 -10.81 0.93 -5.35
C ASN A 78 -10.91 -0.17 -4.28
N ALA A 79 -11.36 -1.37 -4.64
CA ALA A 79 -11.40 -2.52 -3.73
C ALA A 79 -10.00 -2.86 -3.19
N PHE A 80 -8.98 -2.92 -4.05
CA PHE A 80 -7.59 -3.12 -3.65
C PHE A 80 -7.12 -2.07 -2.64
N ALA A 81 -7.30 -0.77 -2.94
CA ALA A 81 -6.83 0.32 -2.10
C ALA A 81 -7.58 0.41 -0.77
N ARG A 82 -8.92 0.26 -0.79
CA ARG A 82 -9.76 0.27 0.41
C ARG A 82 -9.41 -0.84 1.38
N HIS A 83 -9.19 -2.06 0.88
CA HIS A 83 -8.87 -3.20 1.73
C HIS A 83 -7.39 -3.28 2.11
N GLY A 84 -6.53 -2.61 1.35
CA GLY A 84 -5.13 -2.35 1.71
C GLY A 84 -4.91 -1.15 2.63
N LEU A 85 -5.90 -0.27 2.80
CA LEU A 85 -5.75 1.06 3.41
C LEU A 85 -4.70 1.93 2.71
N PHE A 86 -4.56 1.76 1.40
CA PHE A 86 -3.67 2.60 0.60
C PHE A 86 -4.42 3.84 0.14
N ASP A 87 -3.81 5.02 0.30
CA ASP A 87 -4.34 6.19 -0.40
C ASP A 87 -3.82 6.14 -1.83
N LEU A 88 -4.74 6.04 -2.79
CA LEU A 88 -4.43 5.75 -4.18
C LEU A 88 -5.13 6.77 -5.10
N LYS A 89 -4.33 7.47 -5.90
CA LYS A 89 -4.81 8.30 -7.00
C LYS A 89 -4.29 7.74 -8.32
N VAL A 90 -5.17 7.56 -9.30
CA VAL A 90 -4.84 7.07 -10.65
C VAL A 90 -5.53 7.94 -11.69
N GLU A 91 -4.74 8.50 -12.58
CA GLU A 91 -5.21 9.14 -13.81
C GLU A 91 -4.56 8.38 -14.97
N ALA A 92 -5.35 7.65 -15.75
CA ALA A 92 -4.88 6.97 -16.94
C ALA A 92 -5.72 7.37 -18.17
N LEU A 93 -5.01 7.66 -19.25
CA LEU A 93 -5.54 7.78 -20.60
C LEU A 93 -4.91 6.67 -21.43
N GLY A 94 -5.73 5.80 -22.02
CA GLY A 94 -5.24 4.75 -22.90
C GLY A 94 -6.14 4.56 -24.12
N ASP A 95 -5.67 3.76 -25.06
CA ASP A 95 -6.33 3.40 -26.31
C ASP A 95 -7.47 2.39 -26.14
N THR A 96 -8.36 2.65 -25.17
CA THR A 96 -9.48 1.77 -24.78
C THR A 96 -10.47 1.44 -25.92
N GLU A 97 -10.43 2.20 -27.02
CA GLU A 97 -11.17 1.91 -28.26
C GLU A 97 -10.61 0.71 -29.04
N VAL A 98 -9.35 0.33 -28.81
CA VAL A 98 -8.74 -0.91 -29.31
C VAL A 98 -9.22 -2.06 -28.42
N ASP A 99 -8.78 -2.04 -27.16
CA ASP A 99 -9.29 -2.82 -26.03
C ASP A 99 -8.74 -2.24 -24.71
N ALA A 100 -9.08 -2.85 -23.57
CA ALA A 100 -8.61 -2.39 -22.26
C ALA A 100 -7.20 -2.89 -21.88
N HIS A 101 -6.53 -3.68 -22.71
CA HIS A 101 -5.32 -4.43 -22.36
C HIS A 101 -4.18 -3.50 -21.96
N HIS A 102 -3.79 -2.57 -22.84
CA HIS A 102 -2.66 -1.67 -22.57
C HIS A 102 -2.91 -0.82 -21.32
N THR A 103 -4.12 -0.28 -21.18
CA THR A 103 -4.52 0.51 -20.00
C THR A 103 -4.38 -0.30 -18.71
N VAL A 104 -4.86 -1.55 -18.68
CA VAL A 104 -4.82 -2.39 -17.48
C VAL A 104 -3.40 -2.86 -17.15
N GLU A 105 -2.65 -3.34 -18.16
CA GLU A 105 -1.26 -3.77 -17.97
C GLU A 105 -0.40 -2.60 -17.47
N ASP A 106 -0.43 -1.46 -18.16
CA ASP A 106 0.41 -0.32 -17.85
C ASP A 106 0.03 0.31 -16.51
N THR A 107 -1.25 0.28 -16.11
CA THR A 107 -1.65 0.68 -14.75
C THR A 107 -1.05 -0.27 -13.71
N GLY A 108 -1.00 -1.58 -13.99
CA GLY A 108 -0.32 -2.57 -13.16
C GLY A 108 1.18 -2.29 -13.02
N ILE A 109 1.85 -1.96 -14.11
CA ILE A 109 3.28 -1.55 -14.14
C ILE A 109 3.50 -0.34 -13.24
N VAL A 110 2.75 0.73 -13.46
CA VAL A 110 2.93 2.01 -12.75
C VAL A 110 2.61 1.86 -11.26
N LEU A 111 1.56 1.10 -10.92
CA LEU A 111 1.25 0.78 -9.52
C LEU A 111 2.39 -0.02 -8.88
N GLY A 112 2.92 -1.02 -9.58
CA GLY A 112 4.05 -1.81 -9.09
C GLY A 112 5.27 -0.94 -8.81
N GLN A 113 5.63 -0.04 -9.74
CA GLN A 113 6.72 0.92 -9.58
C GLN A 113 6.50 1.84 -8.38
N ALA A 114 5.26 2.33 -8.17
CA ALA A 114 4.92 3.16 -7.03
C ALA A 114 5.09 2.40 -5.70
N PHE A 115 4.67 1.13 -5.63
CA PHE A 115 4.93 0.28 -4.46
C PHE A 115 6.42 0.09 -4.22
N ALA A 116 7.20 -0.23 -5.25
CA ALA A 116 8.64 -0.42 -5.13
C ALA A 116 9.35 0.85 -4.60
N GLN A 117 8.97 2.02 -5.10
CA GLN A 117 9.51 3.30 -4.64
C GLN A 117 9.09 3.62 -3.20
N ALA A 118 7.80 3.47 -2.88
CA ALA A 118 7.27 3.78 -1.55
C ALA A 118 7.76 2.81 -0.45
N LEU A 119 8.11 1.57 -0.82
CA LEU A 119 8.73 0.58 0.08
C LEU A 119 10.18 0.92 0.45
N GLY A 120 10.86 1.74 -0.37
CA GLY A 120 12.22 2.18 -0.13
C GLY A 120 13.20 1.03 0.10
N ASP A 121 13.93 1.08 1.21
CA ASP A 121 14.95 0.09 1.57
C ASP A 121 14.38 -1.21 2.19
N LYS A 122 13.03 -1.32 2.27
CA LYS A 122 12.31 -2.48 2.80
C LYS A 122 12.75 -2.87 4.21
N GLN A 123 13.27 -1.92 5.00
CA GLN A 123 13.65 -2.20 6.37
C GLN A 123 12.42 -2.37 7.25
N ARG A 124 12.53 -3.33 8.18
CA ARG A 124 11.60 -3.58 9.28
C ARG A 124 10.16 -3.92 8.88
N ILE A 125 9.88 -4.16 7.60
CA ILE A 125 8.58 -4.66 7.17
C ILE A 125 8.38 -6.13 7.58
N LYS A 126 7.13 -6.58 7.66
CA LYS A 126 6.79 -8.01 7.85
C LYS A 126 7.24 -8.88 6.69
N ARG A 127 7.34 -8.30 5.48
CA ARG A 127 7.77 -8.90 4.21
C ARG A 127 6.82 -9.96 3.65
N PHE A 128 6.33 -10.85 4.50
CA PHE A 128 5.42 -11.93 4.13
C PHE A 128 4.04 -11.68 4.70
N ALA A 129 3.02 -12.03 3.93
CA ALA A 129 1.66 -12.14 4.41
C ALA A 129 0.85 -13.08 3.52
N ASP A 130 -0.18 -13.69 4.11
CA ASP A 130 -1.23 -14.39 3.41
C ASP A 130 -2.58 -14.06 4.03
N VAL A 131 -3.61 -14.04 3.20
CA VAL A 131 -5.01 -13.84 3.61
C VAL A 131 -5.93 -14.67 2.71
N ALA A 132 -7.05 -15.11 3.26
CA ALA A 132 -8.18 -15.61 2.48
C ALA A 132 -9.37 -14.66 2.67
N ILE A 133 -9.95 -14.20 1.56
CA ILE A 133 -11.07 -13.25 1.55
C ILE A 133 -12.28 -13.90 0.86
N PRO A 134 -13.43 -13.96 1.53
CA PRO A 134 -14.67 -14.36 0.89
C PRO A 134 -15.36 -13.20 0.18
N MET A 135 -16.19 -13.54 -0.79
CA MET A 135 -17.25 -12.68 -1.33
C MET A 135 -18.40 -13.59 -1.77
N ASP A 136 -19.47 -13.60 -0.99
CA ASP A 136 -20.59 -14.52 -1.16
C ASP A 136 -20.13 -15.99 -1.26
N GLU A 137 -20.38 -16.68 -2.37
CA GLU A 137 -19.97 -18.08 -2.60
C GLU A 137 -18.47 -18.23 -2.87
N THR A 138 -17.80 -17.13 -3.21
CA THR A 138 -16.39 -17.11 -3.57
C THR A 138 -15.49 -17.02 -2.33
N LEU A 139 -14.34 -17.70 -2.39
CA LEU A 139 -13.22 -17.58 -1.46
C LEU A 139 -11.90 -17.54 -2.24
N VAL A 140 -11.14 -16.45 -2.10
CA VAL A 140 -9.84 -16.28 -2.76
C VAL A 140 -8.74 -16.07 -1.72
N MET A 141 -7.62 -16.79 -1.88
CA MET A 141 -6.40 -16.60 -1.10
C MET A 141 -5.38 -15.78 -1.88
N ALA A 142 -4.75 -14.81 -1.22
CA ALA A 142 -3.55 -14.13 -1.72
C ALA A 142 -2.39 -14.32 -0.74
N ALA A 143 -1.20 -14.60 -1.26
CA ALA A 143 0.04 -14.66 -0.49
C ALA A 143 1.14 -13.84 -1.17
N VAL A 144 1.87 -13.07 -0.38
CA VAL A 144 2.88 -12.09 -0.84
C VAL A 144 4.21 -12.33 -0.13
N ASP A 145 5.30 -12.27 -0.89
CA ASP A 145 6.68 -12.05 -0.41
C ASP A 145 7.22 -10.77 -1.08
N ILE A 146 7.51 -9.73 -0.29
CA ILE A 146 8.21 -8.53 -0.76
C ILE A 146 9.69 -8.88 -0.93
N SER A 147 9.99 -9.42 -2.10
CA SER A 147 11.11 -10.35 -2.25
C SER A 147 12.25 -9.85 -3.11
N GLY A 148 12.01 -8.76 -3.86
CA GLY A 148 12.86 -8.30 -4.96
C GLY A 148 12.70 -9.10 -6.25
N ARG A 149 11.84 -10.12 -6.28
CA ARG A 149 11.65 -11.02 -7.43
C ARG A 149 10.24 -10.90 -7.95
N GLY A 150 10.08 -10.13 -9.02
CA GLY A 150 8.81 -9.90 -9.67
C GLY A 150 8.27 -11.15 -10.35
N GLN A 151 7.40 -11.88 -9.65
CA GLN A 151 6.85 -13.16 -10.06
C GLN A 151 5.42 -13.26 -9.56
N ALA A 152 4.49 -13.68 -10.40
CA ALA A 152 3.12 -13.93 -9.99
C ALA A 152 2.64 -15.30 -10.49
N TYR A 153 1.80 -15.92 -9.67
CA TYR A 153 1.20 -17.22 -9.93
C TYR A 153 -0.27 -17.14 -9.58
N CYS A 154 -1.09 -16.97 -10.61
CA CYS A 154 -2.53 -16.80 -10.48
C CYS A 154 -3.23 -18.09 -10.91
N ASP A 155 -4.14 -18.58 -10.06
CA ASP A 155 -5.03 -19.70 -10.34
C ASP A 155 -6.46 -19.23 -10.00
N LEU A 156 -7.07 -18.55 -10.98
CA LEU A 156 -8.40 -17.95 -10.90
C LEU A 156 -9.23 -18.50 -12.06
N PRO A 157 -9.95 -19.62 -11.88
CA PRO A 157 -10.80 -20.19 -12.92
C PRO A 157 -12.02 -19.29 -13.16
N LEU A 158 -11.92 -18.38 -14.13
CA LEU A 158 -12.97 -17.41 -14.44
C LEU A 158 -14.01 -18.02 -15.41
N PRO A 159 -15.27 -18.20 -14.98
CA PRO A 159 -16.27 -18.97 -15.74
C PRO A 159 -16.87 -18.21 -16.92
N THR A 160 -16.65 -16.89 -17.02
CA THR A 160 -17.13 -16.04 -18.12
C THR A 160 -15.97 -15.25 -18.70
N PRO A 161 -15.93 -15.01 -20.02
CA PRO A 161 -14.86 -14.22 -20.64
C PRO A 161 -14.93 -12.74 -20.26
N ARG A 162 -16.11 -12.24 -19.87
CA ARG A 162 -16.35 -10.83 -19.53
C ARG A 162 -17.14 -10.64 -18.25
N VAL A 163 -16.92 -9.50 -17.60
CA VAL A 163 -17.78 -8.90 -16.56
C VAL A 163 -18.11 -7.47 -17.00
N GLY A 164 -19.35 -7.25 -17.46
CA GLY A 164 -19.68 -6.03 -18.21
C GLY A 164 -18.84 -5.95 -19.49
N ASP A 165 -18.13 -4.83 -19.66
CA ASP A 165 -17.22 -4.60 -20.79
C ASP A 165 -15.75 -4.99 -20.50
N PHE A 166 -15.46 -5.52 -19.31
CA PHE A 166 -14.12 -5.91 -18.91
C PHE A 166 -13.82 -7.37 -19.29
N ASP A 167 -12.77 -7.59 -20.07
CA ASP A 167 -12.24 -8.92 -20.37
C ASP A 167 -11.57 -9.51 -19.12
N THR A 168 -12.09 -10.63 -18.64
CA THR A 168 -11.72 -11.21 -17.33
C THR A 168 -10.27 -11.63 -17.22
N GLU A 169 -9.63 -11.99 -18.33
CA GLU A 169 -8.19 -12.31 -18.38
C GLU A 169 -7.31 -11.13 -17.94
N LEU A 170 -7.77 -9.89 -18.13
CA LEU A 170 -7.03 -8.68 -17.78
C LEU A 170 -6.83 -8.54 -16.26
N ALA A 171 -7.68 -9.17 -15.44
CA ALA A 171 -7.45 -9.23 -14.00
C ALA A 171 -6.17 -9.99 -13.65
N VAL A 172 -5.85 -11.06 -14.39
CA VAL A 172 -4.64 -11.85 -14.20
C VAL A 172 -3.42 -11.11 -14.76
N GLU A 173 -3.54 -10.52 -15.94
CA GLU A 173 -2.46 -9.71 -16.54
C GLU A 173 -2.08 -8.52 -15.66
N PHE A 174 -3.05 -7.87 -15.03
CA PHE A 174 -2.79 -6.83 -14.02
C PHE A 174 -1.90 -7.35 -12.88
N PHE A 175 -2.19 -8.52 -12.31
CA PHE A 175 -1.38 -9.08 -11.23
C PHE A 175 0.03 -9.47 -11.68
N TYR A 176 0.19 -9.92 -12.92
CA TYR A 176 1.50 -10.18 -13.52
C TYR A 176 2.33 -8.91 -13.66
N ALA A 177 1.76 -7.87 -14.25
CA ALA A 177 2.40 -6.56 -14.39
C ALA A 177 2.74 -5.94 -13.03
N PHE A 178 1.77 -5.93 -12.10
CA PHE A 178 1.96 -5.43 -10.75
C PHE A 178 3.10 -6.15 -10.02
N ALA A 179 3.07 -7.48 -9.98
CA ALA A 179 4.07 -8.25 -9.23
C ALA A 179 5.48 -8.06 -9.81
N ARG A 180 5.57 -8.06 -11.16
CA ARG A 180 6.82 -7.81 -11.90
C ARG A 180 7.48 -6.51 -11.43
N ASP A 181 6.75 -5.41 -11.52
CA ASP A 181 7.30 -4.07 -11.31
C ASP A 181 7.34 -3.64 -9.83
N ALA A 182 6.52 -4.24 -8.97
CA ALA A 182 6.66 -4.12 -7.51
C ALA A 182 7.85 -4.92 -6.95
N GLY A 183 8.41 -5.84 -7.74
CA GLY A 183 9.47 -6.75 -7.29
C GLY A 183 8.99 -7.69 -6.17
N VAL A 184 7.75 -8.18 -6.26
CA VAL A 184 7.16 -9.08 -5.28
C VAL A 184 6.90 -10.45 -5.88
N THR A 185 6.94 -11.48 -5.04
CA THR A 185 6.41 -12.80 -5.39
C THR A 185 4.98 -12.87 -4.89
N LEU A 186 4.03 -13.05 -5.81
CA LEU A 186 2.59 -13.02 -5.56
C LEU A 186 1.95 -14.35 -5.94
N HIS A 187 1.15 -14.91 -5.05
CA HIS A 187 0.23 -16.00 -5.35
C HIS A 187 -1.20 -15.50 -5.16
N VAL A 188 -2.08 -15.80 -6.11
CA VAL A 188 -3.52 -15.54 -6.01
C VAL A 188 -4.25 -16.80 -6.44
N ARG A 189 -5.05 -17.38 -5.54
CA ARG A 189 -5.72 -18.66 -5.79
C ARG A 189 -7.15 -18.62 -5.35
N GLU A 190 -8.06 -18.96 -6.25
CA GLU A 190 -9.42 -19.30 -5.87
C GLU A 190 -9.42 -20.63 -5.10
N LEU A 191 -10.18 -20.68 -4.01
CA LEU A 191 -10.44 -21.89 -3.23
C LEU A 191 -11.88 -22.39 -3.45
N ALA A 192 -12.79 -21.48 -3.75
CA ALA A 192 -14.16 -21.73 -4.18
C ALA A 192 -14.68 -20.48 -4.92
N GLY A 193 -15.59 -20.65 -5.88
CA GLY A 193 -16.23 -19.55 -6.59
C GLY A 193 -17.01 -20.02 -7.80
N GLU A 194 -18.05 -19.28 -8.16
CA GLU A 194 -18.85 -19.54 -9.36
C GLU A 194 -19.16 -18.28 -10.16
N ASN A 195 -19.10 -17.10 -9.53
CA ASN A 195 -19.34 -15.83 -10.19
C ASN A 195 -18.03 -15.10 -10.50
N ALA A 196 -17.77 -14.81 -11.78
CA ALA A 196 -16.55 -14.14 -12.22
C ALA A 196 -16.32 -12.77 -11.56
N HIS A 197 -17.38 -11.99 -11.31
CA HIS A 197 -17.26 -10.72 -10.57
C HIS A 197 -16.77 -11.00 -9.15
N HIS A 198 -17.41 -11.94 -8.44
CA HIS A 198 -17.08 -12.25 -7.05
C HIS A 198 -15.63 -12.75 -6.93
N ILE A 199 -15.20 -13.62 -7.84
CA ILE A 199 -13.82 -14.13 -7.94
C ILE A 199 -12.81 -12.99 -8.11
N ILE A 200 -13.02 -12.13 -9.10
CA ILE A 200 -12.09 -11.02 -9.38
C ILE A 200 -12.07 -10.04 -8.21
N GLU A 201 -13.23 -9.63 -7.70
CA GLU A 201 -13.29 -8.67 -6.60
C GLU A 201 -12.67 -9.24 -5.31
N ALA A 202 -12.95 -10.51 -4.97
CA ALA A 202 -12.29 -11.19 -3.85
C ALA A 202 -10.77 -11.26 -4.03
N ALA A 203 -10.28 -11.48 -5.25
CA ALA A 203 -8.86 -11.46 -5.56
C ALA A 203 -8.22 -10.09 -5.30
N PHE A 204 -8.79 -9.00 -5.83
CA PHE A 204 -8.25 -7.64 -5.58
C PHE A 204 -8.29 -7.26 -4.09
N LYS A 205 -9.36 -7.64 -3.38
CA LYS A 205 -9.46 -7.47 -1.91
C LYS A 205 -8.38 -8.25 -1.17
N ALA A 206 -8.15 -9.50 -1.56
CA ALA A 206 -7.14 -10.38 -0.97
C ALA A 206 -5.73 -9.83 -1.19
N VAL A 207 -5.40 -9.44 -2.43
CA VAL A 207 -4.07 -8.88 -2.75
C VAL A 207 -3.85 -7.55 -2.02
N GLY A 208 -4.84 -6.64 -2.02
CA GLY A 208 -4.73 -5.37 -1.29
C GLY A 208 -4.45 -5.59 0.20
N ARG A 209 -5.18 -6.50 0.84
CA ARG A 209 -4.99 -6.80 2.26
C ARG A 209 -3.67 -7.56 2.55
N ALA A 210 -3.28 -8.50 1.69
CA ALA A 210 -2.00 -9.20 1.83
C ALA A 210 -0.83 -8.22 1.68
N MET A 211 -0.87 -7.34 0.68
CA MET A 211 0.12 -6.29 0.50
C MET A 211 0.21 -5.38 1.72
N ARG A 212 -0.93 -4.95 2.28
CA ARG A 212 -0.95 -4.15 3.52
C ARG A 212 -0.16 -4.84 4.62
N PHE A 213 -0.51 -6.09 4.92
CA PHE A 213 0.16 -6.84 5.98
C PHE A 213 1.64 -7.06 5.67
N ALA A 214 2.02 -7.35 4.43
CA ALA A 214 3.42 -7.51 4.06
C ALA A 214 4.24 -6.21 4.23
N CYS A 215 3.61 -5.06 3.93
CA CYS A 215 4.21 -3.72 4.05
C CYS A 215 4.24 -3.18 5.49
N GLU A 216 3.43 -3.72 6.41
CA GLU A 216 3.38 -3.24 7.79
C GLU A 216 4.73 -3.36 8.49
N GLN A 217 5.05 -2.35 9.31
CA GLN A 217 6.24 -2.34 10.16
C GLN A 217 6.10 -3.39 11.28
N ASP A 218 7.15 -4.19 11.49
CA ASP A 218 7.27 -5.12 12.60
C ASP A 218 8.33 -4.61 13.58
N ALA A 219 7.90 -4.32 14.82
CA ALA A 219 8.78 -3.77 15.86
C ALA A 219 9.89 -4.75 16.31
N ARG A 220 9.77 -6.05 16.00
CA ARG A 220 10.74 -7.09 16.35
C ARG A 220 11.75 -7.33 15.23
N VAL A 221 11.43 -6.97 13.99
CA VAL A 221 12.37 -7.06 12.86
C VAL A 221 13.39 -5.93 12.99
N ARG A 222 14.67 -6.25 12.79
CA ARG A 222 15.76 -5.28 12.75
C ARG A 222 16.39 -5.31 11.36
N GLY A 223 16.54 -4.15 10.73
CA GLY A 223 17.08 -4.03 9.38
C GLY A 223 16.18 -4.69 8.31
N VAL A 224 16.80 -5.19 7.25
CA VAL A 224 16.11 -5.87 6.14
C VAL A 224 15.76 -7.32 6.56
N PRO A 225 14.50 -7.78 6.43
CA PRO A 225 14.08 -9.14 6.81
C PRO A 225 14.55 -10.21 5.81
N SER A 226 15.88 -10.36 5.65
CA SER A 226 16.52 -11.26 4.70
C SER A 226 17.82 -11.82 5.26
N THR A 227 18.01 -13.14 5.16
CA THR A 227 19.27 -13.79 5.55
C THR A 227 20.44 -13.40 4.64
N LYS A 228 20.17 -12.88 3.43
CA LYS A 228 21.19 -12.39 2.49
C LYS A 228 21.64 -10.95 2.81
N GLY A 229 20.93 -10.24 3.69
CA GLY A 229 21.18 -8.84 4.00
C GLY A 229 20.60 -7.83 2.99
N SER A 230 19.93 -8.29 1.93
CA SER A 230 19.27 -7.44 0.92
C SER A 230 18.00 -8.07 0.34
N LEU A 231 17.17 -7.22 -0.31
CA LEU A 231 15.90 -7.52 -0.98
C LEU A 231 15.68 -6.61 -2.19
#